data_AF-A0A6C1PFE3-F1
#
_entry.id   AF-A0A6C1PFE3-F1
#
_cell.length_a   1.000
_cell.length_b   1.000
_cell.length_c   1.000
_cell.angle_alpha   90.00
_cell.angle_beta   90.00
_cell.angle_gamma   90.00
#
_symmetry.space_group_name_H-M   'P 1'
#
loop_
_entity.id
_entity.type
_entity.pdbx_description
1 polymer ?
#
loop_
_entity_poly.entity_id
_entity_poly.type
_entity_poly.pdbx_seq_one_letter_code
_entity_poly.pdbx_strand_id
1 'polypeptide(L)'
;MPFVFVAPVGVDRLLTGVFLMLAVLGPLCTLGERSAVLTGAAVVHGVAGVGSIVAGDLITLLVCWELLTFSAFVVIRSAQPPQLRWQRGLSRRAALADTPVDASYWYVAAQIVAAVLFFVAAVTHYRYTGSLVVEALHPAAQVPIVLAVLVKTAMLPFHGWL
;
A
#
# COMPACT_ATOMS: atom_id res chain seq x y z
N MET A 1 13.81 -25.65 -5.42
CA MET A 1 15.04 -25.10 -4.79
C MET A 1 14.64 -23.83 -4.06
N PRO A 2 15.00 -23.63 -2.78
CA PRO A 2 14.71 -22.38 -2.10
C PRO A 2 15.52 -21.25 -2.74
N PHE A 3 14.87 -20.17 -3.15
CA PHE A 3 15.56 -18.95 -3.57
C PHE A 3 16.17 -18.31 -2.32
N VAL A 4 17.49 -18.28 -2.23
CA VAL A 4 18.20 -17.56 -1.17
C VAL A 4 18.49 -16.16 -1.69
N PHE A 5 17.60 -15.21 -1.40
CA PHE A 5 17.84 -13.80 -1.66
C PHE A 5 18.59 -13.21 -0.47
N VAL A 6 19.84 -12.82 -0.69
CA VAL A 6 20.60 -12.02 0.28
C VAL A 6 20.38 -10.56 -0.09
N ALA A 7 19.58 -9.86 0.72
CA ALA A 7 19.41 -8.43 0.54
C ALA A 7 20.77 -7.72 0.70
N PRO A 8 21.11 -6.75 -0.16
CA PRO A 8 22.30 -5.93 0.03
C PRO A 8 22.31 -5.28 1.42
N VAL A 9 23.48 -5.21 2.05
CA VAL A 9 23.64 -4.63 3.38
C VAL A 9 23.19 -3.15 3.35
N GLY A 10 22.30 -2.77 4.27
CA GLY A 10 21.82 -1.39 4.41
C GLY A 10 20.56 -1.04 3.61
N VAL A 11 19.95 -1.99 2.89
CA VAL A 11 18.65 -1.77 2.20
C VAL A 11 17.55 -1.38 3.18
N ASP A 12 17.55 -1.98 4.37
CA ASP A 12 16.67 -1.65 5.49
C ASP A 12 16.77 -0.15 5.85
N ARG A 13 18.00 0.37 5.98
CA ARG A 13 18.25 1.78 6.33
C ARG A 13 17.84 2.73 5.21
N LEU A 14 18.13 2.36 3.96
CA LEU A 14 17.75 3.15 2.79
C LEU A 14 16.23 3.25 2.64
N LEU A 15 15.53 2.11 2.72
CA LEU A 15 14.07 2.08 2.68
C LEU A 15 13.47 2.88 3.83
N THR A 16 14.02 2.73 5.04
CA THR A 16 13.58 3.52 6.21
C THR A 16 13.74 5.01 5.95
N GLY A 17 14.88 5.45 5.42
CA GLY A 17 15.13 6.84 5.07
C GLY A 17 14.15 7.38 4.03
N VAL A 18 13.86 6.62 2.98
CA VAL A 18 12.89 6.99 1.94
C VAL A 18 11.49 7.13 2.55
N PHE A 19 11.04 6.16 3.34
CA PHE A 19 9.70 6.20 3.93
C PHE A 19 9.57 7.28 5.00
N LEU A 20 10.61 7.58 5.77
CA LEU A 20 10.62 8.73 6.68
C LEU A 20 10.54 10.05 5.92
N MET A 21 11.28 10.19 4.82
CA MET A 21 11.21 11.38 3.96
C MET A 21 9.81 11.55 3.38
N LEU A 22 9.19 10.48 2.87
CA LEU A 22 7.82 10.51 2.36
C LEU A 22 6.79 10.81 3.47
N ALA A 23 7.00 10.29 4.67
CA ALA A 23 6.12 10.54 5.83
C ALA A 23 6.13 12.00 6.28
N VAL A 24 7.23 12.73 6.04
CA VAL A 24 7.33 14.17 6.31
C VAL A 24 6.80 14.98 5.12
N LEU A 25 7.24 14.65 3.90
CA LEU A 25 6.89 15.43 2.70
C LEU A 25 5.41 15.32 2.33
N GLY A 26 4.80 14.14 2.49
CA GLY A 26 3.39 13.92 2.15
C GLY A 26 2.47 14.92 2.85
N PRO A 27 2.45 14.98 4.19
CA PRO A 27 1.67 15.94 4.95
C PRO A 27 2.01 17.40 4.60
N LEU A 28 3.29 17.75 4.44
CA LEU A 28 3.71 19.11 4.07
C LEU A 28 3.11 19.56 2.74
N CYS A 29 3.07 18.68 1.73
CA CYS A 29 2.45 18.96 0.44
C CYS A 29 0.93 19.18 0.52
N THR A 30 0.27 18.59 1.53
CA THR A 30 -1.19 18.72 1.71
C THR A 30 -1.62 19.95 2.51
N LEU A 31 -0.70 20.66 3.18
CA LEU A 31 -1.01 21.85 3.98
C LEU A 31 -1.68 22.97 3.16
N GLY A 32 -1.37 23.05 1.86
CA GLY A 32 -1.98 24.04 0.95
C GLY A 32 -3.45 23.78 0.61
N GLU A 33 -3.95 22.55 0.78
CA GLU A 33 -5.30 22.17 0.36
C GLU A 33 -6.38 22.42 1.42
N ARG A 34 -6.01 22.83 2.64
CA ARG A 34 -6.91 23.03 3.79
C ARG A 34 -7.85 21.86 4.09
N SER A 35 -7.49 20.64 3.65
CA SER A 35 -8.27 19.43 3.90
C SER A 35 -7.62 18.61 5.01
N ALA A 36 -8.24 18.63 6.20
CA ALA A 36 -7.80 17.84 7.35
C ALA A 36 -7.80 16.33 7.04
N VAL A 37 -8.74 15.87 6.19
CA VAL A 37 -8.84 14.47 5.77
C VAL A 37 -7.64 14.07 4.93
N LEU A 38 -7.22 14.91 3.98
CA LEU A 38 -6.08 14.64 3.09
C LEU A 38 -4.76 14.66 3.87
N THR A 39 -4.63 15.62 4.78
CA THR A 39 -3.46 15.72 5.68
C THR A 39 -3.39 14.50 6.60
N GLY A 40 -4.51 14.11 7.22
CA GLY A 40 -4.58 12.93 8.06
C GLY A 40 -4.25 11.65 7.30
N ALA A 41 -4.79 11.48 6.09
CA ALA A 41 -4.48 10.35 5.24
C ALA A 41 -2.99 10.29 4.87
N ALA A 42 -2.36 11.42 4.52
CA ALA A 42 -0.94 11.47 4.22
C ALA A 42 -0.06 11.10 5.43
N VAL A 43 -0.43 11.56 6.64
CA VAL A 43 0.28 11.19 7.88
C VAL A 43 0.15 9.69 8.15
N VAL A 44 -1.07 9.14 8.08
CA VAL A 44 -1.31 7.70 8.28
C VAL A 44 -0.53 6.88 7.26
N HIS A 45 -0.50 7.31 5.99
CA HIS A 45 0.25 6.64 4.93
C HIS A 45 1.75 6.59 5.24
N GLY A 46 2.33 7.73 5.65
CA GLY A 46 3.74 7.81 6.05
C GLY A 46 4.09 6.91 7.23
N VAL A 47 3.29 6.99 8.31
CA VAL A 47 3.49 6.18 9.53
C VAL A 47 3.34 4.70 9.23
N ALA A 48 2.33 4.30 8.46
CA ALA A 48 2.10 2.92 8.06
C ALA A 48 3.25 2.38 7.19
N GLY A 49 3.80 3.21 6.31
CA GLY A 49 4.98 2.89 5.52
C GLY A 49 6.21 2.60 6.37
N VAL A 50 6.54 3.49 7.31
CA VAL A 50 7.63 3.26 8.28
C VAL A 50 7.37 2.03 9.13
N GLY A 51 6.14 1.87 9.63
CA GLY A 51 5.69 0.71 10.41
C GLY A 51 5.89 -0.61 9.67
N SER A 52 5.65 -0.64 8.36
CA SER A 52 5.84 -1.84 7.54
C SER A 52 7.30 -2.29 7.44
N ILE A 53 8.26 -1.38 7.56
CA ILE A 53 9.69 -1.71 7.50
C ILE A 53 10.18 -2.29 8.83
N VAL A 54 9.64 -1.77 9.94
CA VAL A 54 10.04 -2.18 11.30
C VAL A 54 9.15 -3.30 11.88
N ALA A 55 8.21 -3.82 11.10
CA ALA A 55 7.30 -4.88 11.53
C ALA A 55 8.08 -6.16 11.86
N GLY A 56 8.00 -6.60 13.12
CA GLY A 56 8.66 -7.82 13.60
C GLY A 56 7.88 -9.11 13.33
N ASP A 57 6.58 -9.00 13.03
CA ASP A 57 5.69 -10.13 12.79
C ASP A 57 4.76 -9.89 11.58
N LEU A 58 4.27 -10.97 10.99
CA LEU A 58 3.43 -10.95 9.80
C LEU A 58 2.09 -10.24 10.01
N ILE A 59 1.53 -10.23 11.23
CA ILE A 59 0.25 -9.56 11.50
C ILE A 59 0.44 -8.05 11.57
N THR A 60 1.47 -7.60 12.29
CA THR A 60 1.83 -6.17 12.32
C THR A 60 2.15 -5.67 10.91
N LEU A 61 2.87 -6.46 10.10
CA LEU A 61 3.15 -6.13 8.71
C LEU A 61 1.85 -6.00 7.88
N LEU A 62 0.93 -6.96 8.02
CA LEU A 62 -0.38 -6.91 7.35
C LEU A 62 -1.18 -5.67 7.75
N VAL A 63 -1.23 -5.33 9.04
CA VAL A 63 -1.93 -4.14 9.54
C VAL A 63 -1.33 -2.87 8.94
N CYS A 64 0.00 -2.72 8.94
CA CYS A 64 0.67 -1.59 8.31
C CYS A 64 0.36 -1.52 6.80
N TRP A 65 0.34 -2.65 6.11
CA TRP A 65 -0.02 -2.73 4.70
C TRP A 65 -1.46 -2.33 4.41
N GLU A 66 -2.40 -2.66 5.28
CA GLU A 66 -3.80 -2.24 5.15
C GLU A 66 -3.96 -0.75 5.46
N LEU A 67 -3.26 -0.21 6.46
CA LEU A 67 -3.26 1.23 6.72
C LEU A 67 -2.71 2.03 5.53
N LEU A 68 -1.66 1.53 4.86
CA LEU A 68 -1.18 2.09 3.59
C LEU A 68 -2.27 2.06 2.51
N THR A 69 -2.98 0.93 2.37
CA THR A 69 -4.07 0.76 1.40
C THR A 69 -5.18 1.79 1.62
N PHE A 70 -5.73 1.85 2.84
CA PHE A 70 -6.87 2.70 3.15
C PHE A 70 -6.51 4.19 3.08
N SER A 71 -5.32 4.57 3.57
CA SER A 71 -4.86 5.95 3.46
C SER A 71 -4.67 6.38 2.00
N ALA A 72 -4.09 5.52 1.15
CA ALA A 72 -3.96 5.79 -0.28
C ALA A 72 -5.32 5.88 -0.98
N PHE A 73 -6.27 4.99 -0.64
CA PHE A 73 -7.64 5.08 -1.16
C PHE A 73 -8.30 6.43 -0.83
N VAL A 74 -8.16 6.90 0.42
CA VAL A 74 -8.67 8.22 0.82
C VAL A 74 -8.00 9.33 0.01
N VAL A 75 -6.68 9.26 -0.19
CA VAL A 75 -5.95 10.23 -1.03
C VAL A 75 -6.48 10.20 -2.47
N ILE A 76 -6.55 9.05 -3.12
CA ILE A 76 -7.02 8.88 -4.51
C ILE A 76 -8.43 9.44 -4.67
N ARG A 77 -9.34 9.11 -3.74
CA ARG A 77 -10.74 9.54 -3.81
C ARG A 77 -10.90 11.03 -3.51
N SER A 78 -10.01 11.60 -2.71
CA SER A 78 -10.01 13.03 -2.38
C SER A 78 -9.30 13.90 -3.42
N ALA A 79 -8.42 13.31 -4.23
CA ALA A 79 -7.71 14.02 -5.30
C ALA A 79 -8.69 14.42 -6.40
N GLN A 80 -8.71 15.71 -6.75
CA GLN A 80 -9.44 16.19 -7.92
C GLN A 80 -8.67 15.80 -9.20
N PRO A 81 -9.34 15.38 -10.28
CA PRO A 81 -8.69 15.19 -11.56
C PRO A 81 -7.91 16.45 -11.97
N PRO A 82 -6.64 16.35 -12.40
CA PRO A 82 -5.84 17.51 -12.81
C PRO A 82 -6.51 18.33 -13.92
N GLN A 83 -7.35 17.68 -14.74
CA GLN A 83 -8.14 18.31 -15.80
C GLN A 83 -9.21 19.29 -15.27
N LEU A 84 -9.66 19.16 -14.02
CA LEU A 84 -10.68 20.03 -13.41
C LEU A 84 -10.09 21.26 -12.71
N ARG A 85 -8.77 21.33 -12.49
CA ARG A 85 -8.15 22.56 -11.95
C ARG A 85 -8.20 23.74 -12.94
N TRP A 86 -8.31 23.47 -14.24
CA TRP A 86 -8.40 24.48 -15.29
C TRP A 86 -9.82 24.93 -15.64
N GLN A 87 -10.86 24.18 -15.25
CA GLN A 87 -12.26 24.50 -15.55
C GLN A 87 -13.04 24.84 -14.27
N ARG A 88 -12.82 26.03 -13.71
CA ARG A 88 -13.58 26.59 -12.57
C ARG A 88 -15.05 26.96 -12.90
N GLY A 89 -15.73 26.23 -13.78
CA GLY A 89 -17.06 26.61 -14.27
C GLY A 89 -18.08 25.51 -14.47
N LEU A 90 -17.71 24.23 -14.39
CA LEU A 90 -18.64 23.13 -14.67
C LEU A 90 -18.88 22.26 -13.45
N SER A 91 -20.16 22.10 -13.14
CA SER A 91 -20.71 21.45 -11.96
C SER A 91 -20.08 20.08 -11.67
N ARG A 92 -19.69 19.90 -10.40
CA ARG A 92 -19.15 18.71 -9.70
C ARG A 92 -19.72 17.33 -10.10
N ARG A 93 -20.88 17.29 -10.76
CA ARG A 93 -21.63 16.10 -11.17
C ARG A 93 -21.45 15.70 -12.63
N ALA A 94 -21.06 16.61 -13.52
CA ALA A 94 -21.02 16.34 -14.97
C ALA A 94 -19.74 15.60 -15.40
N ALA A 95 -18.62 15.77 -14.69
CA ALA A 95 -17.36 15.08 -14.99
C ALA A 95 -17.28 13.62 -14.49
N LEU A 96 -18.27 13.18 -13.70
CA LEU A 96 -18.38 11.79 -13.20
C LEU A 96 -19.34 10.93 -14.04
N ALA A 97 -20.00 11.51 -15.04
CA ALA A 97 -21.19 10.91 -15.66
C ALA A 97 -20.92 10.01 -16.89
N ASP A 98 -19.75 10.10 -17.54
CA ASP A 98 -19.47 9.34 -18.79
C ASP A 98 -18.22 8.42 -18.69
N THR A 99 -18.40 7.29 -17.98
CA THR A 99 -17.64 5.98 -17.98
C THR A 99 -16.16 5.92 -17.56
N PRO A 100 -15.59 4.78 -17.07
CA PRO A 100 -16.10 3.48 -16.59
C PRO A 100 -15.81 3.29 -15.07
N VAL A 101 -15.88 2.07 -14.50
CA VAL A 101 -15.62 1.76 -13.06
C VAL A 101 -14.52 2.63 -12.44
N ASP A 102 -14.84 3.36 -11.36
CA ASP A 102 -13.96 4.29 -10.64
C ASP A 102 -12.59 3.63 -10.36
N ALA A 103 -11.48 4.24 -10.80
CA ALA A 103 -10.12 3.68 -10.65
C ALA A 103 -9.79 3.35 -9.17
N SER A 104 -10.42 4.07 -8.25
CA SER A 104 -10.35 3.80 -6.81
C SER A 104 -10.90 2.43 -6.41
N TYR A 105 -11.93 1.90 -7.10
CA TYR A 105 -12.45 0.55 -6.84
C TYR A 105 -11.52 -0.54 -7.37
N TRP A 106 -10.89 -0.35 -8.53
CA TRP A 106 -9.89 -1.30 -9.04
C TRP A 106 -8.66 -1.38 -8.14
N TYR A 107 -8.21 -0.23 -7.63
CA TYR A 107 -7.20 -0.15 -6.59
C TYR A 107 -7.59 -0.99 -5.37
N VAL A 108 -8.74 -0.71 -4.75
CA VAL A 108 -9.17 -1.43 -3.54
C VAL A 108 -9.33 -2.93 -3.80
N ALA A 109 -9.92 -3.32 -4.93
CA ALA A 109 -10.09 -4.73 -5.29
C ALA A 109 -8.74 -5.46 -5.37
N ALA A 110 -7.75 -4.86 -6.04
CA ALA A 110 -6.40 -5.44 -6.13
C ALA A 110 -5.72 -5.54 -4.75
N GLN A 111 -5.89 -4.52 -3.90
CA GLN A 111 -5.30 -4.50 -2.56
C GLN A 111 -5.95 -5.53 -1.63
N ILE A 112 -7.26 -5.76 -1.73
CA ILE A 112 -7.96 -6.84 -1.00
C ILE A 112 -7.43 -8.20 -1.45
N VAL A 113 -7.25 -8.42 -2.75
CA VAL A 113 -6.66 -9.67 -3.27
C VAL A 113 -5.25 -9.88 -2.69
N ALA A 114 -4.42 -8.84 -2.68
CA ALA A 114 -3.10 -8.90 -2.06
C ALA A 114 -3.17 -9.21 -0.56
N ALA A 115 -4.08 -8.58 0.17
CA ALA A 115 -4.28 -8.79 1.60
C ALA A 115 -4.71 -10.23 1.93
N VAL A 116 -5.63 -10.79 1.14
CA VAL A 116 -6.07 -12.19 1.29
C VAL A 116 -4.92 -13.15 1.03
N LEU A 117 -4.15 -12.94 -0.05
CA LEU A 117 -2.98 -13.76 -0.36
C LEU A 117 -1.92 -13.67 0.76
N PHE A 118 -1.68 -12.49 1.30
CA PHE A 118 -0.79 -12.29 2.43
C PHE A 118 -1.31 -13.04 3.67
N PHE A 119 -2.60 -12.94 3.97
CA PHE A 119 -3.20 -13.62 5.11
C PHE A 119 -3.10 -15.15 4.98
N VAL A 120 -3.32 -15.69 3.78
CA VAL A 120 -3.10 -17.11 3.49
C VAL A 120 -1.64 -17.50 3.76
N ALA A 121 -0.68 -16.68 3.35
CA ALA A 121 0.73 -16.91 3.65
C ALA A 121 1.01 -16.91 5.16
N ALA A 122 0.47 -15.94 5.90
CA ALA A 122 0.65 -15.83 7.36
C ALA A 122 0.05 -17.03 8.11
N VAL A 123 -1.18 -17.44 7.77
CA VAL A 123 -1.80 -18.63 8.37
C VAL A 123 -1.01 -19.89 8.03
N THR A 124 -0.59 -20.04 6.77
CA THR A 124 0.23 -21.19 6.34
C THR A 124 1.55 -21.23 7.10
N HIS A 125 2.23 -20.09 7.21
CA HIS A 125 3.47 -19.96 7.98
C HIS A 125 3.29 -20.37 9.44
N TYR A 126 2.27 -19.82 10.11
CA TYR A 126 1.95 -20.13 11.50
C TYR A 126 1.61 -21.59 11.71
N ARG A 127 0.87 -22.22 10.79
CA ARG A 127 0.52 -23.65 10.87
C ARG A 127 1.75 -24.56 10.89
N TYR A 128 2.82 -24.21 10.19
CA TYR A 128 4.04 -25.03 10.12
C TYR A 128 5.08 -24.68 11.20
N THR A 129 5.13 -23.42 11.64
CA THR A 129 6.21 -22.94 12.53
C THR A 129 5.75 -22.64 13.95
N GLY A 130 4.45 -22.45 14.17
CA GLY A 130 3.90 -21.94 15.45
C GLY A 130 4.27 -20.48 15.75
N SER A 131 4.88 -19.77 14.80
CA SER A 131 5.36 -18.39 14.97
C SER A 131 4.81 -17.49 13.85
N LEU A 132 4.77 -16.19 14.12
CA LEU A 132 4.45 -15.14 13.14
C LEU A 132 5.64 -14.21 12.89
N VAL A 133 6.80 -14.48 13.50
CA VAL A 133 7.99 -13.64 13.40
C VAL A 133 8.57 -13.64 11.98
N VAL A 134 8.93 -12.46 11.46
CA VAL A 134 9.48 -12.28 10.10
C VAL A 134 11.00 -12.51 10.09
N GLU A 135 11.45 -13.69 10.52
CA GLU A 135 12.87 -14.08 10.42
C GLU A 135 13.11 -14.98 9.21
N ALA A 136 12.29 -16.01 9.05
CA ALA A 136 12.39 -16.94 7.94
C ALA A 136 11.01 -17.47 7.56
N LEU A 137 10.58 -17.18 6.34
CA LEU A 137 9.28 -17.66 5.87
C LEU A 137 9.36 -19.13 5.47
N HIS A 138 8.55 -19.97 6.13
CA HIS A 138 8.37 -21.37 5.76
C HIS A 138 8.09 -21.54 4.25
N PRO A 139 8.71 -22.52 3.55
CA PRO A 139 8.60 -22.67 2.10
C PRO A 139 7.16 -22.71 1.56
N ALA A 140 6.23 -23.34 2.30
CA ALA A 140 4.82 -23.42 1.90
C ALA A 140 4.11 -22.05 1.83
N ALA A 141 4.61 -21.03 2.55
CA ALA A 141 4.05 -19.69 2.56
C ALA A 141 4.68 -18.75 1.51
N GLN A 142 5.74 -19.18 0.82
CA GLN A 142 6.50 -18.33 -0.11
C GLN A 142 5.70 -17.96 -1.36
N VAL A 143 4.97 -18.90 -1.95
CA VAL A 143 4.17 -18.63 -3.14
C VAL A 143 3.07 -17.58 -2.86
N PRO A 144 2.20 -17.73 -1.85
CA PRO A 144 1.17 -16.75 -1.59
C PRO A 144 1.73 -15.38 -1.17
N ILE A 145 2.83 -15.31 -0.40
CA ILE A 145 3.43 -14.02 -0.05
C ILE A 145 4.00 -13.30 -1.28
N VAL A 146 4.65 -14.03 -2.19
CA VAL A 146 5.22 -13.45 -3.41
C VAL A 146 4.11 -12.92 -4.30
N LEU A 147 3.02 -13.67 -4.47
CA LEU A 147 1.86 -13.19 -5.22
C LEU A 147 1.24 -11.95 -4.57
N ALA A 148 1.12 -11.92 -3.23
CA ALA A 148 0.64 -10.75 -2.52
C ALA A 148 1.50 -9.51 -2.79
N VAL A 149 2.83 -9.66 -2.73
CA VAL A 149 3.79 -8.59 -3.05
C VAL A 149 3.61 -8.14 -4.50
N LEU A 150 3.61 -9.05 -5.47
CA LEU A 150 3.50 -8.73 -6.89
C LEU A 150 2.22 -7.93 -7.21
N VAL A 151 1.08 -8.35 -6.63
CA VAL A 151 -0.19 -7.62 -6.77
C VAL A 151 -0.09 -6.24 -6.11
N LYS A 152 0.40 -6.16 -4.87
CA LYS A 152 0.49 -4.92 -4.09
C LYS A 152 1.46 -3.90 -4.67
N THR A 153 2.50 -4.34 -5.38
CA THR A 153 3.50 -3.48 -6.03
C THR A 153 3.24 -3.25 -7.52
N ALA A 154 2.06 -3.65 -8.04
CA ALA A 154 1.69 -3.48 -9.45
C ALA A 154 2.71 -4.07 -10.44
N MET A 155 3.37 -5.18 -10.09
CA MET A 155 4.31 -5.84 -10.99
C MET A 155 3.58 -6.48 -12.16
N LEU A 156 4.20 -6.57 -13.33
CA LEU A 156 3.62 -7.27 -14.49
C LEU A 156 3.31 -8.74 -14.11
N PRO A 157 2.10 -9.26 -14.38
CA PRO A 157 1.00 -8.66 -15.15
C PRO A 157 -0.02 -7.83 -14.33
N PHE A 158 0.07 -7.77 -13.00
CA PHE A 158 -0.90 -7.17 -12.06
C PHE A 158 -0.89 -5.64 -11.98
N HIS A 159 -0.39 -4.94 -12.99
CA HIS A 159 -0.25 -3.48 -13.02
C HIS A 159 -1.53 -2.70 -13.34
N GLY A 160 -2.62 -3.36 -13.73
CA GLY A 160 -3.82 -2.69 -14.27
C GLY A 160 -4.59 -1.79 -13.28
N TRP A 161 -4.21 -1.76 -12.01
CA TRP A 161 -4.80 -0.88 -11.00
C TRP A 161 -3.98 0.39 -10.72
N LEU A 162 -2.73 0.45 -11.19
CA LEU A 162 -1.82 1.60 -11.04
C LEU A 162 -2.09 2.66 -12.11
#